data_AF-A0A933YIS3-F1
#
_entry.id   AF-A0A933YIS3-F1
#
_cell.length_a   1.000
_cell.length_b   1.000
_cell.length_c   1.000
_cell.angle_alpha   90.00
_cell.angle_beta   90.00
_cell.angle_gamma   90.00
#
_symmetry.space_group_name_H-M   'P 1'
#
loop_
_entity.id
_entity.type
_entity.pdbx_description
1 polymer ?
#
loop_
_entity_poly.entity_id
_entity_poly.type
_entity_poly.pdbx_seq_one_letter_code
_entity_poly.pdbx_strand_id
1 'polypeptide(L)'
;MFRLSLIALFVFTTTLFAQDVEHYFKFSILQKSELGVLTRIISIDEVKGTTVFAYANANEWEALLHLGYRPHELQHPGSEYRHEMFDSPGDVLEWDRYPTYQGYLAMMRQFAATYPNICKLDTFGYSVQGRQLLALKISDHVNAGEDEPEFLYTSSMHGDELVGYVLMLRLADYLLTQYGQQTPEGLRATSLVDNMEIWINPLANPDGAYRLGGDTTVSNARRYNANGYDLNRNFPDRIDDTVNTTAGRQTETRMFMEFTKKHNFILSANFHGGAQVVNYPWDNGTPSGTYSRCPDDLWFVNLSRKYSNPNPDMMNGGFTNGITNGCEWYAIYGGRQDWIYWWHGGRETTIELWDTKNPPGSVLPQRWTNNKESLLAYIEEALKGIRGVVRDSATRAPLRARVDVIDVANVPVFSDSTIGDYHRLLLPGTYSIIARAAGYVPDTARNVVVTNAPATRIDFALREDRPTSTQETRNVASTFCLEQNYPNPFNPTTTIKFQIPDGSGHRPNTNHVTLKVFDMLGREVATLVNEVKQPGTYTTQWDASRISGGVYFYRLHAGSFSQTRKLVIVK
;
A
#
# COMPACT_ATOMS: atom_id res chain seq x y z
N MET A 1 -11.97 3.12 -41.44
CA MET A 1 -11.37 1.78 -41.29
C MET A 1 -9.91 1.95 -40.91
N PHE A 2 -9.59 2.03 -39.62
CA PHE A 2 -8.21 2.00 -39.13
C PHE A 2 -8.05 0.70 -38.35
N ARG A 3 -7.25 -0.23 -38.89
CA ARG A 3 -6.89 -1.47 -38.20
C ARG A 3 -5.82 -1.14 -37.18
N LEU A 4 -6.18 -1.15 -35.88
CA LEU A 4 -5.21 -1.37 -34.82
C LEU A 4 -4.68 -2.81 -34.97
N SER A 5 -3.41 -2.95 -35.32
CA SER A 5 -2.72 -4.23 -35.23
C SER A 5 -2.09 -4.29 -33.85
N LEU A 6 -2.56 -5.23 -33.03
CA LEU A 6 -1.97 -5.61 -31.76
C LEU A 6 -0.58 -6.21 -32.07
N ILE A 7 0.50 -5.48 -31.80
CA ILE A 7 1.86 -6.04 -31.86
C ILE A 7 2.10 -6.75 -30.53
N ALA A 8 1.98 -8.07 -30.55
CA ALA A 8 2.51 -8.93 -29.50
C ALA A 8 4.03 -9.03 -29.69
N LEU A 9 4.79 -8.28 -28.87
CA LEU A 9 6.24 -8.33 -28.86
C LEU A 9 6.69 -9.60 -28.11
N PHE A 10 6.88 -10.69 -28.84
CA PHE A 10 7.65 -11.84 -28.34
C PHE A 10 9.14 -11.53 -28.46
N VAL A 11 9.78 -11.13 -27.35
CA VAL A 11 11.24 -11.01 -27.28
C VAL A 11 11.83 -12.41 -27.11
N PHE A 12 12.34 -12.98 -28.21
CA PHE A 12 13.24 -14.12 -28.13
C PHE A 12 14.62 -13.63 -27.68
N THR A 13 15.12 -14.23 -26.60
CA THR A 13 16.41 -13.94 -25.98
C THR A 13 17.56 -14.41 -26.86
N THR A 14 18.32 -13.47 -27.41
CA THR A 14 19.74 -13.68 -27.70
C THR A 14 20.52 -13.01 -26.57
N THR A 15 21.18 -13.81 -25.74
CA THR A 15 22.17 -13.38 -24.76
C THR A 15 23.39 -12.81 -25.49
N LEU A 16 23.25 -11.60 -26.02
CA LEU A 16 24.36 -10.67 -26.14
C LEU A 16 24.55 -10.08 -24.74
N PHE A 17 25.80 -9.99 -24.28
CA PHE A 17 26.15 -9.25 -23.07
C PHE A 17 25.45 -7.89 -23.12
N ALA A 18 24.36 -7.72 -22.36
CA ALA A 18 23.71 -6.44 -22.24
C ALA A 18 24.79 -5.51 -21.69
N GLN A 19 25.21 -4.54 -22.49
CA GLN A 19 26.14 -3.53 -22.01
C GLN A 19 25.50 -2.90 -20.78
N ASP A 20 26.24 -2.84 -19.68
CA ASP A 20 25.85 -2.24 -18.40
C ASP A 20 25.74 -0.71 -18.55
N VAL A 21 24.81 -0.27 -19.40
CA VAL A 21 24.62 1.11 -19.84
C VAL A 21 23.25 1.55 -19.37
N GLU A 22 23.25 2.64 -18.60
CA GLU A 22 22.07 3.35 -18.15
C GLU A 22 22.17 4.77 -18.70
N HIS A 23 21.28 5.10 -19.64
CA HIS A 23 21.19 6.43 -20.21
C HIS A 23 20.40 7.32 -19.27
N TYR A 24 20.93 8.52 -18.98
CA TYR A 24 20.15 9.62 -18.40
C TYR A 24 20.00 10.71 -19.45
N PHE A 25 18.79 11.20 -19.68
CA PHE A 25 18.50 12.05 -20.81
C PHE A 25 17.28 12.91 -20.60
N LYS A 26 17.11 13.90 -21.50
CA LYS A 26 15.89 14.69 -21.59
C LYS A 26 15.32 14.72 -23.00
N PHE A 27 14.01 14.90 -23.09
CA PHE A 27 13.30 15.14 -24.34
C PHE A 27 12.03 15.96 -24.09
N SER A 28 11.38 16.40 -25.15
CA SER A 28 10.13 17.17 -25.05
C SER A 28 8.95 16.34 -25.50
N ILE A 29 7.84 16.52 -24.80
CA ILE A 29 6.50 16.01 -25.14
C ILE A 29 5.61 17.19 -25.55
N LEU A 30 4.50 16.92 -26.25
CA LEU A 30 3.49 17.93 -26.54
C LEU A 30 2.53 18.10 -25.37
N GLN A 31 2.16 16.99 -24.72
CA GLN A 31 1.22 16.98 -23.60
C GLN A 31 1.46 15.80 -22.64
N LYS A 32 1.19 16.01 -21.35
CA LYS A 32 1.44 15.02 -20.28
C LYS A 32 0.71 13.68 -20.47
N SER A 33 -0.36 13.63 -21.26
CA SER A 33 -1.07 12.38 -21.53
C SER A 33 -0.21 11.35 -22.29
N GLU A 34 0.80 11.80 -23.05
CA GLU A 34 1.79 10.92 -23.72
C GLU A 34 2.58 10.07 -22.71
N LEU A 35 2.82 10.60 -21.51
CA LEU A 35 3.60 9.94 -20.47
C LEU A 35 2.93 8.65 -20.00
N GLY A 36 1.62 8.53 -20.17
CA GLY A 36 0.90 7.29 -19.88
C GLY A 36 1.49 6.11 -20.65
N VAL A 37 1.86 6.29 -21.92
CA VAL A 37 2.50 5.21 -22.70
C VAL A 37 3.99 5.11 -22.36
N LEU A 38 4.69 6.25 -22.28
CA LEU A 38 6.15 6.28 -22.14
C LEU A 38 6.64 5.71 -20.81
N THR A 39 5.88 5.85 -19.72
CA THR A 39 6.24 5.31 -18.39
C THR A 39 6.32 3.77 -18.36
N ARG A 40 5.78 3.08 -19.37
CA ARG A 40 5.87 1.62 -19.56
C ARG A 40 7.08 1.18 -20.37
N ILE A 41 7.83 2.14 -20.91
CA ILE A 41 8.94 1.93 -21.84
C ILE A 41 10.24 2.45 -21.23
N ILE A 42 10.19 3.60 -20.57
CA ILE A 42 11.34 4.24 -19.95
C ILE A 42 11.02 4.60 -18.51
N SER A 43 12.06 4.77 -17.70
CA SER A 43 11.93 5.23 -16.33
C SER A 43 11.90 6.76 -16.30
N ILE A 44 10.71 7.34 -16.32
CA ILE A 44 10.54 8.78 -16.10
C ILE A 44 10.99 9.14 -14.68
N ASP A 45 11.82 10.16 -14.60
CA ASP A 45 12.41 10.70 -13.37
C ASP A 45 11.62 11.94 -12.89
N GLU A 46 11.56 12.96 -13.75
CA GLU A 46 10.81 14.17 -13.46
C GLU A 46 10.27 14.82 -14.73
N VAL A 47 9.26 15.67 -14.55
CA VAL A 47 8.62 16.43 -15.62
C VAL A 47 8.54 17.90 -15.25
N LYS A 48 9.27 18.74 -15.99
CA LYS A 48 9.30 20.20 -15.85
C LYS A 48 8.64 20.85 -17.07
N GLY A 49 7.38 21.23 -16.92
CA GLY A 49 6.56 21.72 -18.03
C GLY A 49 6.34 20.61 -19.07
N THR A 50 6.90 20.78 -20.26
CA THR A 50 6.90 19.77 -21.34
C THR A 50 8.23 19.03 -21.50
N THR A 51 9.23 19.35 -20.67
CA THR A 51 10.51 18.64 -20.68
C THR A 51 10.43 17.46 -19.72
N VAL A 52 10.77 16.28 -20.23
CA VAL A 52 10.82 15.02 -19.48
C VAL A 52 12.28 14.66 -19.28
N PHE A 53 12.65 14.37 -18.04
CA PHE A 53 13.93 13.75 -17.68
C PHE A 53 13.66 12.28 -17.37
N ALA A 54 14.50 11.40 -17.88
CA ALA A 54 14.27 9.96 -17.78
C ALA A 54 15.56 9.17 -17.87
N TYR A 55 15.43 7.92 -17.43
CA TYR A 55 16.43 6.88 -17.53
C TYR A 55 15.96 5.78 -18.47
N ALA A 56 16.91 5.12 -19.13
CA ALA A 56 16.65 3.94 -19.94
C ALA A 56 17.86 3.01 -19.93
N ASN A 57 17.62 1.71 -19.81
CA ASN A 57 18.62 0.71 -20.21
C ASN A 57 18.69 0.66 -21.76
N ALA A 58 19.64 -0.11 -22.30
CA ALA A 58 19.84 -0.19 -23.74
C ALA A 58 18.57 -0.58 -24.53
N ASN A 59 17.76 -1.51 -24.01
CA ASN A 59 16.54 -1.95 -24.70
C ASN A 59 15.44 -0.87 -24.67
N GLU A 60 15.28 -0.21 -23.53
CA GLU A 60 14.33 0.87 -23.32
C GLU A 60 14.69 2.10 -24.16
N TRP A 61 15.98 2.39 -24.30
CA TRP A 61 16.51 3.45 -25.14
C TRP A 61 16.18 3.21 -26.62
N GLU A 62 16.47 2.01 -27.12
CA GLU A 62 16.12 1.62 -28.49
C GLU A 62 14.60 1.66 -28.71
N ALA A 63 13.80 1.22 -27.73
CA ALA A 63 12.34 1.31 -27.83
C ALA A 63 11.85 2.77 -27.93
N LEU A 64 12.45 3.68 -27.16
CA LEU A 64 12.15 5.11 -27.22
C LEU A 64 12.52 5.71 -28.59
N LEU A 65 13.66 5.34 -29.16
CA LEU A 65 14.09 5.80 -30.49
C LEU A 65 13.17 5.30 -31.61
N HIS A 66 12.70 4.06 -31.53
CA HIS A 66 11.74 3.47 -32.48
C HIS A 66 10.38 4.18 -32.46
N LEU A 67 9.98 4.78 -31.32
CA LEU A 67 8.80 5.64 -31.24
C LEU A 67 8.98 7.02 -31.90
N GLY A 68 10.18 7.31 -32.42
CA GLY A 68 10.47 8.56 -33.12
C GLY A 68 10.95 9.71 -32.24
N TYR A 69 11.09 9.48 -30.92
CA TYR A 69 11.68 10.48 -30.04
C TYR A 69 13.18 10.65 -30.33
N ARG A 70 13.70 11.85 -30.02
CA ARG A 70 15.11 12.22 -30.19
C ARG A 70 15.63 12.76 -28.87
N PRO A 71 15.89 11.88 -27.89
CA PRO A 71 16.40 12.28 -26.58
C PRO A 71 17.79 12.91 -26.68
N HIS A 72 18.04 13.89 -25.82
CA HIS A 72 19.35 14.48 -25.60
C HIS A 72 19.95 13.86 -24.34
N GLU A 73 21.03 13.10 -24.52
CA GLU A 73 21.76 12.47 -23.43
C GLU A 73 22.42 13.51 -22.52
N LEU A 74 22.41 13.23 -21.22
CA LEU A 74 22.92 14.08 -20.16
C LEU A 74 24.01 13.36 -19.38
N GLN A 75 24.79 14.11 -18.61
CA GLN A 75 25.67 13.50 -17.61
C GLN A 75 24.83 12.76 -16.57
N HIS A 76 25.19 11.52 -16.27
CA HIS A 76 24.48 10.71 -15.28
C HIS A 76 24.62 11.31 -13.87
N PRO A 77 23.53 11.49 -13.09
CA PRO A 77 23.58 12.17 -11.78
C PRO A 77 24.55 11.53 -10.79
N GLY A 78 24.57 10.19 -10.71
CA GLY A 78 25.53 9.49 -9.85
C GLY A 78 27.01 9.65 -10.22
N SER A 79 27.35 10.22 -11.39
CA SER A 79 28.72 10.47 -11.85
C SER A 79 29.18 11.93 -11.71
N GLU A 80 28.32 12.81 -11.19
CA GLU A 80 28.60 14.25 -11.09
C GLU A 80 29.70 14.57 -10.07
N TYR A 81 29.75 13.81 -8.97
CA TYR A 81 30.62 14.10 -7.84
C TYR A 81 31.46 12.89 -7.43
N ARG A 82 32.63 13.20 -6.86
CA ARG A 82 33.43 12.24 -6.08
C ARG A 82 33.11 12.42 -4.62
N HIS A 83 32.96 11.31 -3.91
CA HIS A 83 32.52 11.30 -2.54
C HIS A 83 33.64 10.93 -1.58
N GLU A 84 33.78 11.72 -0.52
CA GLU A 84 34.48 11.29 0.68
C GLU A 84 33.60 10.28 1.44
N MET A 85 34.22 9.19 1.87
CA MET A 85 33.54 8.06 2.49
C MET A 85 34.03 7.86 3.92
N PHE A 86 33.21 7.22 4.76
CA PHE A 86 33.65 6.73 6.07
C PHE A 86 33.50 5.20 6.16
N ASP A 87 34.38 4.57 6.94
CA ASP A 87 34.49 3.11 7.06
C ASP A 87 34.02 2.58 8.41
N SER A 88 33.93 3.45 9.44
CA SER A 88 33.58 3.05 10.79
C SER A 88 32.63 4.06 11.43
N PRO A 89 31.69 3.63 12.27
CA PRO A 89 30.80 4.56 12.98
C PRO A 89 31.52 5.32 14.12
N GLY A 90 32.76 4.95 14.44
CA GLY A 90 33.62 5.65 15.41
C GLY A 90 34.34 6.87 14.84
N ASP A 91 34.22 7.13 13.53
CA ASP A 91 34.65 8.40 12.94
C ASP A 91 33.76 9.53 13.53
N VAL A 92 34.28 10.75 13.70
CA VAL A 92 33.43 11.88 14.14
C VAL A 92 32.42 12.16 13.03
N LEU A 93 31.20 11.66 13.20
CA LEU A 93 30.13 11.77 12.21
C LEU A 93 29.53 13.17 12.30
N GLU A 94 30.15 14.12 11.63
CA GLU A 94 29.52 15.41 11.28
C GLU A 94 28.33 15.22 10.31
N TRP A 95 28.09 13.97 9.88
CA TRP A 95 27.05 13.57 8.93
C TRP A 95 27.21 14.26 7.57
N ASP A 96 28.46 14.49 7.17
CA ASP A 96 28.87 15.19 5.96
C ASP A 96 29.54 14.25 4.94
N ARG A 97 29.35 12.93 5.08
CA ARG A 97 29.94 11.87 4.25
C ARG A 97 29.00 10.69 4.09
N TYR A 98 29.20 9.93 3.02
CA TYR A 98 28.50 8.67 2.80
C TYR A 98 29.30 7.49 3.38
N PRO A 99 28.64 6.40 3.83
CA PRO A 99 29.35 5.21 4.27
C PRO A 99 29.91 4.41 3.07
N THR A 100 31.09 3.81 3.20
CA THR A 100 31.41 2.62 2.40
C THR A 100 30.40 1.52 2.74
N TYR A 101 30.24 0.50 1.89
CA TYR A 101 29.26 -0.55 2.18
C TYR A 101 29.60 -1.26 3.50
N GLN A 102 30.89 -1.44 3.80
CA GLN A 102 31.32 -1.97 5.10
C GLN A 102 31.04 -0.99 6.25
N GLY A 103 31.26 0.31 6.08
CA GLY A 103 30.89 1.32 7.06
C GLY A 103 29.40 1.34 7.38
N TYR A 104 28.55 1.12 6.37
CA TYR A 104 27.11 0.98 6.55
C TYR A 104 26.75 -0.26 7.35
N LEU A 105 27.29 -1.42 6.99
CA LEU A 105 27.08 -2.66 7.74
C LEU A 105 27.53 -2.53 9.18
N ALA A 106 28.69 -1.90 9.42
CA ALA A 106 29.23 -1.65 10.74
C ALA A 106 28.29 -0.74 11.55
N MET A 107 27.78 0.35 10.96
CA MET A 107 26.87 1.28 11.61
C MET A 107 25.55 0.64 12.01
N MET A 108 24.91 -0.09 11.09
CA MET A 108 23.66 -0.80 11.37
C MET A 108 23.83 -1.84 12.49
N ARG A 109 24.95 -2.56 12.52
CA ARG A 109 25.28 -3.51 13.61
C ARG A 109 25.56 -2.79 14.92
N GLN A 110 26.26 -1.66 14.88
CA GLN A 110 26.57 -0.87 16.07
C GLN A 110 25.32 -0.32 16.74
N PHE A 111 24.32 0.18 15.98
CA PHE A 111 23.06 0.64 16.57
C PHE A 111 22.39 -0.46 17.41
N ALA A 112 22.22 -1.66 16.85
CA ALA A 112 21.64 -2.78 17.57
C ALA A 112 22.51 -3.27 18.74
N ALA A 113 23.83 -3.25 18.61
CA ALA A 113 24.76 -3.68 19.65
C ALA A 113 24.83 -2.70 20.84
N THR A 114 24.76 -1.39 20.57
CA THR A 114 24.81 -0.33 21.59
C THR A 114 23.47 -0.19 22.32
N TYR A 115 22.35 -0.39 21.63
CA TYR A 115 21.00 -0.20 22.15
C TYR A 115 20.15 -1.47 22.10
N PRO A 116 20.60 -2.62 22.66
CA PRO A 116 19.98 -3.92 22.43
C PRO A 116 18.56 -4.05 23.03
N ASN A 117 18.20 -3.19 23.99
CA ASN A 117 16.86 -3.19 24.59
C ASN A 117 15.83 -2.52 23.69
N ILE A 118 16.26 -1.55 22.87
CA ILE A 118 15.36 -0.71 22.07
C ILE A 118 15.62 -0.79 20.56
N CYS A 119 16.62 -1.56 20.12
CA CYS A 119 17.05 -1.63 18.74
C CYS A 119 17.43 -3.05 18.33
N LYS A 120 16.93 -3.48 17.16
CA LYS A 120 17.24 -4.78 16.58
C LYS A 120 17.49 -4.63 15.08
N LEU A 121 18.56 -5.26 14.61
CA LEU A 121 18.88 -5.33 13.20
C LEU A 121 18.22 -6.56 12.58
N ASP A 122 17.45 -6.34 11.51
CA ASP A 122 16.94 -7.40 10.64
C ASP A 122 17.68 -7.39 9.30
N THR A 123 17.98 -8.58 8.79
CA THR A 123 18.41 -8.80 7.40
C THR A 123 17.27 -9.48 6.67
N PHE A 124 16.43 -8.69 6.01
CA PHE A 124 15.20 -9.20 5.40
C PHE A 124 15.44 -9.84 4.01
N GLY A 125 16.66 -9.73 3.48
CA GLY A 125 17.04 -10.40 2.24
C GLY A 125 18.43 -10.00 1.75
N TYR A 126 18.71 -10.38 0.50
CA TYR A 126 19.94 -10.05 -0.20
C TYR A 126 19.60 -9.50 -1.58
N SER A 127 20.40 -8.55 -2.08
CA SER A 127 20.32 -8.00 -3.43
C SER A 127 20.77 -9.03 -4.48
N VAL A 128 20.66 -8.68 -5.76
CA VAL A 128 21.14 -9.52 -6.87
C VAL A 128 22.64 -9.86 -6.74
N GLN A 129 23.48 -8.93 -6.29
CA GLN A 129 24.91 -9.13 -6.07
C GLN A 129 25.25 -9.64 -4.67
N GLY A 130 24.25 -10.06 -3.88
CA GLY A 130 24.45 -10.68 -2.58
C GLY A 130 24.71 -9.70 -1.42
N ARG A 131 24.45 -8.40 -1.61
CA ARG A 131 24.50 -7.41 -0.53
C ARG A 131 23.28 -7.57 0.39
N GLN A 132 23.49 -7.51 1.70
CA GLN A 132 22.42 -7.55 2.69
C GLN A 132 21.45 -6.37 2.51
N LEU A 133 20.15 -6.67 2.52
CA LEU A 133 19.07 -5.70 2.66
C LEU A 133 18.69 -5.64 4.14
N LEU A 134 18.88 -4.48 4.77
CA LEU A 134 18.84 -4.33 6.23
C LEU A 134 17.74 -3.37 6.67
N ALA A 135 17.09 -3.66 7.80
CA ALA A 135 16.21 -2.73 8.50
C ALA A 135 16.50 -2.73 10.01
N LEU A 136 16.41 -1.58 10.66
CA LEU A 136 16.39 -1.48 12.12
C LEU A 136 14.94 -1.47 12.59
N LYS A 137 14.59 -2.32 13.56
CA LYS A 137 13.41 -2.14 14.42
C LYS A 137 13.85 -1.32 15.64
N ILE A 138 13.16 -0.23 15.92
CA ILE A 138 13.34 0.61 17.10
C ILE A 138 12.00 0.69 17.85
N SER A 139 11.97 0.18 19.08
CA SER A 139 10.78 0.10 19.97
C SER A 139 11.24 -0.26 21.38
N ASP A 140 10.52 0.16 22.41
CA ASP A 140 10.83 -0.15 23.81
C ASP A 140 10.78 -1.66 24.15
N HIS A 141 10.00 -2.46 23.41
CA HIS A 141 9.99 -3.93 23.48
C HIS A 141 10.36 -4.61 22.16
N VAL A 142 11.61 -4.39 21.72
CA VAL A 142 12.10 -4.86 20.41
C VAL A 142 11.99 -6.38 20.13
N ASN A 143 11.81 -7.22 21.16
CA ASN A 143 11.73 -8.68 21.06
C ASN A 143 10.31 -9.25 21.20
N ALA A 144 9.31 -8.41 21.45
CA ALA A 144 7.91 -8.80 21.49
C ALA A 144 7.14 -8.10 20.36
N GLY A 145 5.97 -8.66 20.04
CA GLY A 145 4.94 -7.91 19.30
C GLY A 145 3.95 -7.37 20.32
N GLU A 146 3.53 -6.13 20.13
CA GLU A 146 2.63 -5.42 21.04
C GLU A 146 1.38 -4.94 20.33
N ASP A 147 0.39 -4.51 21.11
CA ASP A 147 -0.72 -3.68 20.59
C ASP A 147 -0.11 -2.31 20.30
N GLU A 148 0.62 -2.19 19.20
CA GLU A 148 1.33 -0.99 18.76
C GLU A 148 1.35 -0.89 17.24
N PRO A 149 1.24 0.32 16.67
CA PRO A 149 1.33 0.49 15.23
C PRO A 149 2.75 0.19 14.73
N GLU A 150 2.86 -0.49 13.59
CA GLU A 150 4.14 -0.60 12.87
C GLU A 150 4.27 0.53 11.84
N PHE A 151 5.38 1.24 11.89
CA PHE A 151 5.73 2.33 10.99
C PHE A 151 6.98 1.98 10.18
N LEU A 152 7.06 2.40 8.91
CA LEU A 152 8.22 2.13 8.05
C LEU A 152 8.74 3.35 7.29
N TYR A 153 10.02 3.67 7.45
CA TYR A 153 10.75 4.50 6.52
C TYR A 153 11.78 3.71 5.73
N THR A 154 11.85 3.98 4.43
CA THR A 154 12.85 3.39 3.54
C THR A 154 13.43 4.41 2.59
N SER A 155 14.69 4.26 2.17
CA SER A 155 15.28 5.17 1.19
C SER A 155 16.05 4.42 0.11
N SER A 156 16.33 5.13 -0.98
CA SER A 156 17.37 4.76 -1.94
C SER A 156 17.03 3.44 -2.65
N MET A 157 15.76 3.29 -3.04
CA MET A 157 15.34 2.22 -3.95
C MET A 157 15.83 2.49 -5.37
N HIS A 158 16.01 3.75 -5.71
CA HIS A 158 16.89 4.19 -6.79
C HIS A 158 18.29 4.42 -6.22
N GLY A 159 19.28 3.73 -6.78
CA GLY A 159 20.61 3.65 -6.17
C GLY A 159 21.39 4.97 -6.23
N ASP A 160 21.02 5.91 -7.10
CA ASP A 160 21.65 7.22 -7.23
C ASP A 160 20.93 8.33 -6.44
N GLU A 161 19.86 8.02 -5.72
CA GLU A 161 19.07 8.95 -4.90
C GLU A 161 19.42 8.79 -3.42
N LEU A 162 20.53 9.40 -3.00
CA LEU A 162 21.25 9.00 -1.79
C LEU A 162 21.15 9.96 -0.60
N VAL A 163 20.48 11.11 -0.73
CA VAL A 163 20.28 12.02 0.42
C VAL A 163 19.54 11.29 1.56
N GLY A 164 18.45 10.59 1.23
CA GLY A 164 17.66 9.86 2.21
C GLY A 164 18.44 8.73 2.88
N TYR A 165 19.45 8.15 2.22
CA TYR A 165 20.31 7.12 2.81
C TYR A 165 20.94 7.60 4.13
N VAL A 166 21.56 8.78 4.08
CA VAL A 166 22.24 9.35 5.25
C VAL A 166 21.23 9.90 6.26
N LEU A 167 20.11 10.47 5.80
CA LEU A 167 19.07 10.96 6.72
C LEU A 167 18.43 9.83 7.53
N MET A 168 18.25 8.64 6.93
CA MET A 168 17.72 7.48 7.65
C MET A 168 18.68 6.96 8.71
N LEU A 169 19.98 6.89 8.41
CA LEU A 169 21.01 6.55 9.41
C LEU A 169 21.04 7.56 10.56
N ARG A 170 20.93 8.86 10.24
CA ARG A 170 20.92 9.93 11.23
C ARG A 170 19.63 9.97 12.07
N LEU A 171 18.50 9.61 11.48
CA LEU A 171 17.24 9.45 12.22
C LEU A 171 17.32 8.30 13.22
N ALA A 172 17.90 7.16 12.83
CA ALA A 172 18.14 6.05 13.73
C ALA A 172 19.04 6.47 14.90
N ASP A 173 20.17 7.14 14.61
CA ASP A 173 21.05 7.70 15.64
C ASP A 173 20.31 8.67 16.58
N TYR A 174 19.51 9.59 16.02
CA TYR A 174 18.73 10.55 16.80
C TYR A 174 17.74 9.85 17.74
N LEU A 175 16.94 8.89 17.25
CA LEU A 175 15.95 8.19 18.08
C LEU A 175 16.64 7.42 19.23
N LEU A 176 17.74 6.72 18.92
CA LEU A 176 18.45 5.89 19.89
C LEU A 176 19.20 6.71 20.94
N THR A 177 19.86 7.79 20.53
CA THR A 177 20.65 8.65 21.45
C THR A 177 19.76 9.55 22.31
N GLN A 178 18.59 9.97 21.80
CA GLN A 178 17.66 10.81 22.54
C GLN A 178 16.72 10.02 23.45
N TYR A 179 16.56 8.71 23.24
CA TYR A 179 15.72 7.86 24.08
C TYR A 179 16.11 7.96 25.57
N GLY A 180 15.13 8.20 26.44
CA GLY A 180 15.31 8.35 27.88
C GLY A 180 15.86 9.71 28.35
N GLN A 181 16.26 10.59 27.43
CA GLN A 181 16.75 11.92 27.79
C GLN A 181 15.60 12.82 28.27
N GLN A 182 15.88 13.69 29.25
CA GLN A 182 14.87 14.59 29.84
C GLN A 182 14.78 15.96 29.14
N THR A 183 15.33 16.06 27.92
CA THR A 183 15.20 17.23 27.05
C THR A 183 13.88 17.17 26.27
N PRO A 184 13.38 18.28 25.70
CA PRO A 184 12.20 18.25 24.82
C PRO A 184 12.32 17.24 23.67
N GLU A 185 13.50 17.16 23.04
CA GLU A 185 13.84 16.17 22.02
C GLU A 185 13.82 14.74 22.57
N GLY A 186 14.35 14.55 23.78
CA GLY A 186 14.38 13.27 24.46
C GLY A 186 13.00 12.74 24.80
N LEU A 187 12.13 13.60 25.33
CA LEU A 187 10.74 13.27 25.62
C LEU A 187 9.96 12.93 24.35
N ARG A 188 10.22 13.66 23.25
CA ARG A 188 9.60 13.39 21.94
C ARG A 188 10.06 12.04 21.38
N ALA A 189 11.36 11.77 21.36
CA ALA A 189 11.91 10.50 20.87
C ALA A 189 11.43 9.32 21.73
N THR A 190 11.44 9.48 23.06
CA THR A 190 10.94 8.48 24.01
C THR A 190 9.46 8.18 23.76
N SER A 191 8.62 9.20 23.59
CA SER A 191 7.21 9.01 23.28
C SER A 191 6.99 8.25 21.95
N LEU A 192 7.85 8.41 20.95
CA LEU A 192 7.74 7.64 19.71
C LEU A 192 8.13 6.18 19.95
N VAL A 193 9.29 5.94 20.56
CA VAL A 193 9.82 4.58 20.79
C VAL A 193 8.95 3.76 21.76
N ASP A 194 8.27 4.40 22.72
CA ASP A 194 7.40 3.75 23.72
C ASP A 194 5.96 3.49 23.21
N ASN A 195 5.60 3.89 21.98
CA ASN A 195 4.20 3.80 21.50
C ASN A 195 4.06 3.26 20.07
N MET A 196 5.14 2.84 19.42
CA MET A 196 5.11 2.25 18.08
C MET A 196 6.37 1.43 17.78
N GLU A 197 6.26 0.51 16.83
CA GLU A 197 7.42 -0.13 16.21
C GLU A 197 7.91 0.70 15.01
N ILE A 198 9.07 1.35 15.14
CA ILE A 198 9.67 2.15 14.08
C ILE A 198 10.65 1.29 13.29
N TRP A 199 10.37 1.08 12.01
CA TRP A 199 11.25 0.38 11.09
C TRP A 199 11.95 1.34 10.14
N ILE A 200 13.29 1.21 10.02
CA ILE A 200 14.11 2.08 9.17
C ILE A 200 15.00 1.22 8.25
N ASN A 201 14.81 1.32 6.94
CA ASN A 201 15.69 0.76 5.91
C ASN A 201 16.40 1.88 5.13
N PRO A 202 17.67 2.21 5.45
CA PRO A 202 18.38 3.31 4.81
C PRO A 202 18.71 3.09 3.32
N LEU A 203 18.87 1.83 2.90
CA LEU A 203 19.35 1.50 1.56
C LEU A 203 18.61 0.28 1.00
N ALA A 204 17.65 0.54 0.12
CA ALA A 204 16.84 -0.51 -0.51
C ALA A 204 17.50 -1.09 -1.78
N ASN A 205 18.37 -0.34 -2.46
CA ASN A 205 19.10 -0.77 -3.66
C ASN A 205 20.62 -0.60 -3.50
N PRO A 206 21.29 -1.45 -2.69
CA PRO A 206 22.73 -1.35 -2.48
C PRO A 206 23.55 -1.65 -3.74
N ASP A 207 23.02 -2.42 -4.69
CA ASP A 207 23.71 -2.73 -5.93
C ASP A 207 23.79 -1.53 -6.88
N GLY A 208 22.71 -0.75 -6.95
CA GLY A 208 22.71 0.52 -7.68
C GLY A 208 23.62 1.56 -7.02
N ALA A 209 23.57 1.67 -5.68
CA ALA A 209 24.33 2.67 -4.93
C ALA A 209 25.85 2.47 -4.98
N TYR A 210 26.33 1.22 -4.92
CA TYR A 210 27.77 0.91 -4.97
C TYR A 210 28.23 0.43 -6.35
N ARG A 211 27.47 0.73 -7.41
CA ARG A 211 27.82 0.35 -8.78
C ARG A 211 29.19 0.88 -9.17
N LEU A 212 30.06 0.00 -9.69
CA LEU A 212 31.46 0.27 -10.06
C LEU A 212 32.34 0.82 -8.93
N GLY A 213 31.80 1.03 -7.73
CA GLY A 213 32.50 1.57 -6.57
C GLY A 213 33.19 0.50 -5.73
N GLY A 214 33.01 -0.78 -6.06
CA GLY A 214 33.66 -1.91 -5.37
C GLY A 214 33.41 -1.93 -3.86
N ASP A 215 32.21 -1.51 -3.44
CA ASP A 215 31.81 -1.32 -2.03
C ASP A 215 32.53 -0.18 -1.29
N THR A 216 33.46 0.53 -1.94
CA THR A 216 34.27 1.59 -1.32
C THR A 216 33.80 3.00 -1.64
N THR A 217 32.86 3.19 -2.57
CA THR A 217 32.31 4.52 -2.87
C THR A 217 30.92 4.41 -3.48
N VAL A 218 30.10 5.44 -3.26
CA VAL A 218 28.82 5.65 -3.95
C VAL A 218 28.97 6.55 -5.20
N SER A 219 30.20 6.87 -5.58
CA SER A 219 30.46 7.56 -6.85
C SER A 219 30.19 6.59 -8.01
N ASN A 220 29.52 7.08 -9.07
CA ASN A 220 28.98 6.29 -10.18
C ASN A 220 27.81 5.37 -9.83
N ALA A 221 27.12 5.68 -8.72
CA ALA A 221 25.82 5.12 -8.42
C ALA A 221 24.88 5.26 -9.63
N ARG A 222 23.94 4.32 -9.74
CA ARG A 222 22.92 4.32 -10.79
C ARG A 222 21.52 4.19 -10.22
N ARG A 223 20.51 4.52 -11.02
CA ARG A 223 19.11 4.39 -10.64
C ARG A 223 18.71 2.92 -10.49
N TYR A 224 19.00 2.09 -11.48
CA TYR A 224 18.49 0.72 -11.51
C TYR A 224 19.20 -0.25 -10.57
N ASN A 225 18.58 -1.40 -10.30
CA ASN A 225 19.24 -2.49 -9.58
C ASN A 225 20.34 -3.16 -10.42
N ALA A 226 21.00 -4.21 -9.91
CA ALA A 226 22.07 -4.91 -10.62
C ALA A 226 21.71 -5.38 -12.05
N ASN A 227 20.44 -5.74 -12.27
CA ASN A 227 19.95 -6.28 -13.54
C ASN A 227 19.44 -5.19 -14.50
N GLY A 228 19.56 -3.90 -14.15
CA GLY A 228 19.12 -2.80 -15.02
C GLY A 228 17.60 -2.59 -15.03
N TYR A 229 16.92 -2.91 -13.92
CA TYR A 229 15.49 -2.64 -13.73
C TYR A 229 15.25 -1.50 -12.73
N ASP A 230 14.26 -0.67 -13.03
CA ASP A 230 13.69 0.27 -12.06
C ASP A 230 12.82 -0.49 -11.04
N LEU A 231 13.25 -0.51 -9.77
CA LEU A 231 12.52 -1.16 -8.68
C LEU A 231 11.15 -0.52 -8.40
N ASN A 232 10.99 0.78 -8.68
CA ASN A 232 9.75 1.53 -8.54
C ASN A 232 8.87 1.47 -9.81
N ARG A 233 9.16 0.55 -10.72
CA ARG A 233 8.27 0.11 -11.81
C ARG A 233 8.05 -1.41 -11.77
N ASN A 234 8.53 -2.06 -10.71
CA ASN A 234 8.60 -3.51 -10.66
C ASN A 234 7.53 -4.16 -9.78
N PHE A 235 6.77 -3.41 -8.98
CA PHE A 235 5.69 -3.97 -8.16
C PHE A 235 4.45 -4.34 -8.99
N PRO A 236 3.57 -5.24 -8.50
CA PRO A 236 2.24 -5.40 -9.07
C PRO A 236 1.50 -4.06 -9.13
N ASP A 237 0.65 -3.88 -10.13
CA ASP A 237 -0.03 -2.61 -10.43
C ASP A 237 -1.55 -2.79 -10.51
N ARG A 238 -2.30 -1.90 -9.83
CA ARG A 238 -3.75 -2.04 -9.67
C ARG A 238 -4.53 -1.95 -11.00
N ILE A 239 -3.91 -1.49 -12.09
CA ILE A 239 -4.50 -1.36 -13.43
C ILE A 239 -3.88 -2.40 -14.37
N ASP A 240 -2.55 -2.41 -14.50
CA ASP A 240 -1.85 -3.15 -15.57
C ASP A 240 -1.41 -4.55 -15.17
N ASP A 241 -1.25 -4.80 -13.88
CA ASP A 241 -0.62 -6.00 -13.35
C ASP A 241 -1.30 -6.40 -12.05
N THR A 242 -2.58 -6.77 -12.20
CA THR A 242 -3.55 -6.93 -11.09
C THR A 242 -3.33 -8.19 -10.25
N VAL A 243 -2.33 -9.00 -10.59
CA VAL A 243 -2.00 -10.22 -9.86
C VAL A 243 -0.90 -9.91 -8.83
N ASN A 244 -1.25 -9.90 -7.54
CA ASN A 244 -0.29 -9.67 -6.47
C ASN A 244 0.63 -10.86 -6.24
N THR A 245 1.69 -10.98 -7.05
CA THR A 245 2.65 -12.08 -7.01
C THR A 245 4.09 -11.58 -7.08
N THR A 246 4.99 -12.35 -6.44
CA THR A 246 6.45 -12.16 -6.51
C THR A 246 7.07 -12.75 -7.78
N ALA A 247 6.31 -13.50 -8.57
CA ALA A 247 6.77 -14.03 -9.85
C ALA A 247 7.10 -12.90 -10.84
N GLY A 248 8.25 -12.98 -11.50
CA GLY A 248 8.71 -11.96 -12.47
C GLY A 248 9.29 -10.69 -11.85
N ARG A 249 9.34 -10.59 -10.51
CA ARG A 249 9.88 -9.43 -9.79
C ARG A 249 11.39 -9.58 -9.55
N GLN A 250 12.09 -8.46 -9.51
CA GLN A 250 13.50 -8.35 -9.13
C GLN A 250 13.73 -8.80 -7.70
N THR A 251 14.96 -9.25 -7.40
CA THR A 251 15.30 -9.81 -6.09
C THR A 251 14.95 -8.84 -4.97
N GLU A 252 15.34 -7.57 -5.06
CA GLU A 252 15.07 -6.53 -4.06
C GLU A 252 13.55 -6.35 -3.83
N THR A 253 12.79 -6.22 -4.92
CA THR A 253 11.32 -6.13 -4.88
C THR A 253 10.70 -7.35 -4.21
N ARG A 254 11.15 -8.56 -4.53
CA ARG A 254 10.66 -9.80 -3.90
C ARG A 254 10.95 -9.82 -2.41
N MET A 255 12.18 -9.49 -2.01
CA MET A 255 12.56 -9.48 -0.60
C MET A 255 11.73 -8.47 0.18
N PHE A 256 11.48 -7.29 -0.39
CA PHE A 256 10.62 -6.28 0.23
C PHE A 256 9.15 -6.71 0.32
N MET A 257 8.61 -7.34 -0.72
CA MET A 257 7.24 -7.90 -0.68
C MET A 257 7.09 -9.00 0.38
N GLU A 258 8.10 -9.85 0.57
CA GLU A 258 8.08 -10.89 1.60
C GLU A 258 8.34 -10.33 3.01
N PHE A 259 9.14 -9.27 3.12
CA PHE A 259 9.33 -8.52 4.37
C PHE A 259 8.01 -7.93 4.84
N THR A 260 7.38 -7.09 4.01
CA THR A 260 6.10 -6.44 4.33
C THR A 260 5.00 -7.43 4.70
N LYS A 261 4.89 -8.61 4.05
CA LYS A 261 3.92 -9.65 4.45
C LYS A 261 4.02 -10.12 5.92
N LYS A 262 5.17 -9.98 6.56
CA LYS A 262 5.40 -10.38 7.97
C LYS A 262 5.08 -9.27 8.97
N HIS A 263 4.76 -8.08 8.47
CA HIS A 263 4.57 -6.86 9.23
C HIS A 263 3.20 -6.26 8.90
N ASN A 264 2.64 -5.49 9.82
CA ASN A 264 1.42 -4.74 9.60
C ASN A 264 1.73 -3.25 9.52
N PHE A 265 2.53 -2.83 8.53
CA PHE A 265 2.91 -1.43 8.37
C PHE A 265 1.69 -0.55 8.05
N ILE A 266 1.29 0.28 9.00
CA ILE A 266 0.07 1.10 8.87
C ILE A 266 0.34 2.43 8.20
N LEU A 267 1.56 2.95 8.33
CA LEU A 267 2.06 4.18 7.76
C LEU A 267 3.52 3.97 7.34
N SER A 268 3.86 4.49 6.17
CA SER A 268 5.21 4.41 5.63
C SER A 268 5.54 5.58 4.72
N ALA A 269 6.83 5.79 4.44
CA ALA A 269 7.25 6.60 3.30
C ALA A 269 8.52 6.01 2.65
N ASN A 270 8.61 6.17 1.34
CA ASN A 270 9.80 5.88 0.57
C ASN A 270 10.46 7.20 0.10
N PHE A 271 11.77 7.34 0.34
CA PHE A 271 12.52 8.56 0.04
C PHE A 271 13.28 8.46 -1.28
N HIS A 272 13.19 9.55 -2.04
CA HIS A 272 13.70 9.72 -3.40
C HIS A 272 14.45 11.05 -3.54
N GLY A 273 15.04 11.27 -4.72
CA GLY A 273 15.65 12.52 -5.11
C GLY A 273 15.46 12.81 -6.60
N GLY A 274 15.63 14.07 -6.98
CA GLY A 274 15.36 14.60 -8.32
C GLY A 274 14.35 15.75 -8.30
N ALA A 275 13.59 15.88 -7.21
CA ALA A 275 12.68 16.99 -6.95
C ALA A 275 12.59 17.31 -5.44
N GLN A 276 11.68 18.22 -5.08
CA GLN A 276 11.42 18.65 -3.70
C GLN A 276 9.91 18.69 -3.43
N VAL A 277 9.32 17.53 -3.16
CA VAL A 277 7.87 17.38 -3.05
C VAL A 277 7.48 16.12 -2.28
N VAL A 278 6.35 16.18 -1.58
CA VAL A 278 5.68 14.97 -1.10
C VAL A 278 4.66 14.52 -2.14
N ASN A 279 4.95 13.42 -2.79
CA ASN A 279 4.09 12.72 -3.73
C ASN A 279 3.15 11.78 -2.97
N TYR A 280 1.87 11.74 -3.34
CA TYR A 280 0.89 10.87 -2.71
C TYR A 280 -0.06 10.18 -3.70
N PRO A 281 -0.69 9.05 -3.30
CA PRO A 281 -1.54 8.25 -4.18
C PRO A 281 -2.73 9.00 -4.79
N TRP A 282 -3.21 8.56 -5.97
CA TRP A 282 -2.61 7.49 -6.78
C TRP A 282 -1.49 8.02 -7.69
N ASP A 283 -0.46 7.19 -7.86
CA ASP A 283 0.61 7.40 -8.82
C ASP A 283 0.18 7.16 -10.26
N ASN A 284 -0.82 6.30 -10.50
CA ASN A 284 -1.36 6.04 -11.83
C ASN A 284 -2.80 6.54 -12.03
N GLY A 285 -3.13 6.74 -13.30
CA GLY A 285 -4.44 7.17 -13.78
C GLY A 285 -4.41 7.35 -15.29
N THR A 286 -5.59 7.48 -15.90
CA THR A 286 -5.72 7.70 -17.34
C THR A 286 -6.61 8.93 -17.59
N PRO A 287 -6.08 9.99 -18.25
CA PRO A 287 -4.72 10.13 -18.77
C PRO A 287 -3.69 10.52 -17.69
N SER A 288 -2.41 10.29 -17.98
CA SER A 288 -1.31 10.88 -17.19
C SER A 288 -1.38 12.40 -17.17
N GLY A 289 -0.91 13.03 -16.08
CA GLY A 289 -0.97 14.47 -15.86
C GLY A 289 -2.35 14.94 -15.36
N THR A 290 -3.17 14.02 -14.83
CA THR A 290 -4.47 14.35 -14.25
C THR A 290 -4.58 13.80 -12.83
N TYR A 291 -5.32 14.52 -11.99
CA TYR A 291 -5.53 14.15 -10.61
C TYR A 291 -6.23 12.80 -10.47
N SER A 292 -5.57 11.83 -9.83
CA SER A 292 -6.09 10.48 -9.59
C SER A 292 -6.44 10.29 -8.12
N ARG A 293 -7.67 10.66 -7.78
CA ARG A 293 -8.19 10.65 -6.40
C ARG A 293 -8.27 9.23 -5.84
N CYS A 294 -7.67 9.00 -4.68
CA CYS A 294 -7.82 7.76 -3.91
C CYS A 294 -8.93 7.86 -2.84
N PRO A 295 -9.39 6.73 -2.25
CA PRO A 295 -10.41 6.78 -1.19
C PRO A 295 -10.01 7.61 0.05
N ASP A 296 -8.73 7.58 0.45
CA ASP A 296 -8.17 8.34 1.58
C ASP A 296 -7.54 9.69 1.14
N ASP A 297 -7.93 10.23 -0.02
CA ASP A 297 -7.29 11.40 -0.66
C ASP A 297 -7.09 12.59 0.27
N LEU A 298 -8.15 13.04 0.96
CA LEU A 298 -8.05 14.17 1.88
C LEU A 298 -7.10 13.87 3.05
N TRP A 299 -7.06 12.62 3.52
CA TRP A 299 -6.14 12.22 4.57
C TRP A 299 -4.69 12.24 4.06
N PHE A 300 -4.41 11.73 2.86
CA PHE A 300 -3.09 11.81 2.22
C PHE A 300 -2.63 13.25 1.98
N VAL A 301 -3.52 14.15 1.56
CA VAL A 301 -3.21 15.58 1.42
C VAL A 301 -2.80 16.19 2.77
N ASN A 302 -3.51 15.87 3.85
CA ASN A 302 -3.18 16.38 5.19
C ASN A 302 -1.87 15.80 5.71
N LEU A 303 -1.66 14.48 5.57
CA LEU A 303 -0.42 13.79 5.91
C LEU A 303 0.78 14.38 5.16
N SER A 304 0.64 14.57 3.84
CA SER A 304 1.72 15.10 3.00
C SER A 304 2.19 16.48 3.48
N ARG A 305 1.25 17.31 3.94
CA ARG A 305 1.54 18.63 4.53
C ARG A 305 2.22 18.56 5.89
N LYS A 306 2.15 17.45 6.63
CA LYS A 306 2.91 17.25 7.87
C LYS A 306 4.39 17.16 7.61
N TYR A 307 4.76 16.62 6.46
CA TYR A 307 6.15 16.61 6.02
C TYR A 307 6.53 17.91 5.30
N SER A 308 5.72 18.36 4.33
CA SER A 308 6.11 19.48 3.47
C SER A 308 6.14 20.84 4.18
N ASN A 309 5.17 21.15 5.03
CA ASN A 309 5.06 22.48 5.66
C ASN A 309 6.29 22.88 6.50
N PRO A 310 6.83 22.02 7.39
CA PRO A 310 8.04 22.35 8.14
C PRO A 310 9.32 22.26 7.31
N ASN A 311 9.26 21.76 6.07
CA ASN A 311 10.42 21.62 5.20
C ASN A 311 10.61 22.87 4.31
N PRO A 312 11.65 23.70 4.55
CA PRO A 312 11.88 24.89 3.75
C PRO A 312 12.26 24.60 2.30
N ASP A 313 12.86 23.44 1.99
CA ASP A 313 13.21 23.08 0.62
C ASP A 313 11.95 22.79 -0.19
N MET A 314 11.03 21.98 0.34
CA MET A 314 9.78 21.63 -0.34
C MET A 314 8.83 22.82 -0.49
N MET A 315 8.74 23.69 0.53
CA MET A 315 7.91 24.89 0.44
C MET A 315 8.40 25.88 -0.62
N ASN A 316 9.68 25.79 -1.01
CA ASN A 316 10.28 26.59 -2.07
C ASN A 316 10.52 25.80 -3.38
N GLY A 317 10.17 24.51 -3.42
CA GLY A 317 10.48 23.55 -4.49
C GLY A 317 9.57 23.59 -5.73
N GLY A 318 8.78 24.65 -5.89
CA GLY A 318 7.94 24.87 -7.07
C GLY A 318 6.59 24.13 -7.11
N PHE A 319 6.32 23.21 -6.18
CA PHE A 319 5.02 22.56 -6.02
C PHE A 319 4.13 23.32 -5.04
N THR A 320 2.83 23.42 -5.35
CA THR A 320 1.89 24.18 -4.51
C THR A 320 1.72 23.49 -3.14
N ASN A 321 2.15 24.15 -2.07
CA ASN A 321 2.29 23.61 -0.70
C ASN A 321 3.33 22.47 -0.57
N GLY A 322 4.25 22.31 -1.51
CA GLY A 322 5.26 21.25 -1.48
C GLY A 322 4.70 19.82 -1.58
N ILE A 323 3.50 19.64 -2.15
CA ILE A 323 2.86 18.32 -2.32
C ILE A 323 2.35 18.14 -3.76
N THR A 324 2.17 16.89 -4.20
CA THR A 324 1.53 16.57 -5.48
C THR A 324 0.84 15.21 -5.46
N ASN A 325 -0.27 15.08 -6.19
CA ASN A 325 -0.80 13.76 -6.52
C ASN A 325 0.06 13.14 -7.62
N GLY A 326 0.48 11.88 -7.49
CA GLY A 326 1.47 11.31 -8.40
C GLY A 326 1.03 11.31 -9.86
N CYS A 327 -0.19 10.86 -10.15
CA CYS A 327 -0.69 10.89 -11.52
C CYS A 327 -0.85 12.31 -12.09
N GLU A 328 -1.13 13.32 -11.27
CA GLU A 328 -1.19 14.74 -11.68
C GLU A 328 0.19 15.27 -12.07
N TRP A 329 1.23 14.84 -11.36
CA TRP A 329 2.60 15.12 -11.74
C TRP A 329 2.94 14.39 -13.05
N TYR A 330 2.97 13.07 -13.02
CA TYR A 330 3.03 12.15 -14.16
C TYR A 330 2.71 10.72 -13.73
N ALA A 331 2.00 9.95 -14.56
CA ALA A 331 1.61 8.60 -14.19
C ALA A 331 2.81 7.63 -14.14
N ILE A 332 2.87 6.80 -13.10
CA ILE A 332 3.80 5.66 -13.00
C ILE A 332 3.05 4.38 -12.69
N TYR A 333 3.45 3.26 -13.29
CA TYR A 333 2.83 1.96 -13.09
C TYR A 333 3.82 1.01 -12.43
N GLY A 334 3.32 0.15 -11.54
CA GLY A 334 4.15 -0.79 -10.77
C GLY A 334 5.00 -0.11 -9.69
N GLY A 335 4.54 1.06 -9.21
CA GLY A 335 5.14 1.78 -8.10
C GLY A 335 4.84 1.13 -6.75
N ARG A 336 5.78 1.23 -5.80
CA ARG A 336 5.63 0.65 -4.47
C ARG A 336 4.52 1.34 -3.65
N GLN A 337 4.43 2.66 -3.74
CA GLN A 337 3.51 3.50 -2.98
C GLN A 337 2.05 3.02 -3.12
N ASP A 338 1.59 2.91 -4.38
CA ASP A 338 0.26 2.44 -4.70
C ASP A 338 0.06 0.96 -4.35
N TRP A 339 1.10 0.12 -4.47
CA TRP A 339 1.05 -1.29 -4.10
C TRP A 339 0.81 -1.51 -2.60
N ILE A 340 1.53 -0.75 -1.75
CA ILE A 340 1.33 -0.78 -0.29
C ILE A 340 -0.12 -0.46 0.05
N TYR A 341 -0.67 0.60 -0.56
CA TYR A 341 -2.04 1.02 -0.27
C TYR A 341 -3.10 0.06 -0.79
N TRP A 342 -2.93 -0.46 -2.01
CA TRP A 342 -3.94 -1.30 -2.66
C TRP A 342 -3.97 -2.75 -2.15
N TRP A 343 -2.81 -3.38 -1.92
CA TRP A 343 -2.74 -4.80 -1.54
C TRP A 343 -2.34 -5.05 -0.10
N HIS A 344 -1.50 -4.21 0.47
CA HIS A 344 -0.96 -4.45 1.80
C HIS A 344 -1.79 -3.77 2.90
N GLY A 345 -2.62 -2.77 2.55
CA GLY A 345 -3.53 -2.07 3.47
C GLY A 345 -2.86 -0.96 4.28
N GLY A 346 -1.54 -0.78 4.13
CA GLY A 346 -0.77 0.33 4.68
C GLY A 346 -1.01 1.64 3.93
N ARG A 347 -0.47 2.75 4.42
CA ARG A 347 -0.49 4.05 3.73
C ARG A 347 0.94 4.49 3.48
N GLU A 348 1.29 4.73 2.22
CA GLU A 348 2.64 5.16 1.85
C GLU A 348 2.59 6.45 1.03
N THR A 349 3.55 7.35 1.28
CA THR A 349 3.88 8.46 0.39
C THR A 349 5.29 8.30 -0.16
N THR A 350 5.55 8.94 -1.29
CA THR A 350 6.89 9.08 -1.88
C THR A 350 7.39 10.49 -1.59
N ILE A 351 8.59 10.61 -1.04
CA ILE A 351 9.13 11.90 -0.57
C ILE A 351 10.41 12.23 -1.33
N GLU A 352 10.33 13.23 -2.19
CA GLU A 352 11.44 13.76 -2.98
C GLU A 352 12.20 14.81 -2.16
N LEU A 353 13.42 14.49 -1.74
CA LEU A 353 14.15 15.27 -0.74
C LEU A 353 14.92 16.47 -1.31
N TRP A 354 15.45 16.33 -2.53
CA TRP A 354 16.40 17.29 -3.10
C TRP A 354 16.55 17.11 -4.62
N ASP A 355 16.81 18.20 -5.34
CA ASP A 355 17.00 18.17 -6.80
C ASP A 355 18.26 17.39 -7.22
N THR A 356 19.36 17.53 -6.47
CA THR A 356 20.59 16.79 -6.74
C THR A 356 20.50 15.40 -6.09
N LYS A 357 20.49 14.35 -6.91
CA LYS A 357 20.25 12.97 -6.43
C LYS A 357 21.38 12.39 -5.57
N ASN A 358 22.63 12.61 -5.99
CA ASN A 358 23.84 12.15 -5.30
C ASN A 358 24.79 13.33 -5.00
N PRO A 359 24.42 14.27 -4.11
CA PRO A 359 25.19 15.48 -3.88
C PRO A 359 26.44 15.22 -3.04
N PRO A 360 27.43 16.14 -3.05
CA PRO A 360 28.59 16.07 -2.14
C PRO A 360 28.15 16.00 -0.68
N GLY A 361 28.89 15.23 0.13
CA GLY A 361 28.51 15.00 1.52
C GLY A 361 28.40 16.28 2.37
N SER A 362 29.12 17.34 2.04
CA SER A 362 29.11 18.62 2.74
C SER A 362 27.72 19.30 2.82
N VAL A 363 26.76 18.93 1.97
CA VAL A 363 25.39 19.49 2.04
C VAL A 363 24.46 18.70 2.96
N LEU A 364 24.80 17.46 3.29
CA LEU A 364 23.96 16.53 4.06
C LEU A 364 23.59 17.04 5.46
N PRO A 365 24.48 17.74 6.21
CA PRO A 365 24.10 18.30 7.51
C PRO A 365 22.96 19.32 7.40
N GLN A 366 22.97 20.16 6.37
CA GLN A 366 21.87 21.10 6.12
C GLN A 366 20.60 20.36 5.68
N ARG A 367 20.73 19.29 4.89
CA ARG A 367 19.56 18.48 4.49
C ARG A 367 18.88 17.87 5.71
N TRP A 368 19.65 17.37 6.68
CA TRP A 368 19.10 16.93 7.95
C TRP A 368 18.38 18.04 8.70
N THR A 369 19.01 19.21 8.86
CA THR A 369 18.39 20.36 9.54
C THR A 369 17.04 20.72 8.93
N ASN A 370 16.92 20.68 7.60
CA ASN A 370 15.68 21.01 6.91
C ASN A 370 14.61 19.90 6.98
N ASN A 371 15.00 18.66 7.22
CA ASN A 371 14.10 17.50 7.20
C ASN A 371 13.78 16.93 8.58
N LYS A 372 14.57 17.22 9.62
CA LYS A 372 14.40 16.62 10.95
C LYS A 372 12.98 16.79 11.50
N GLU A 373 12.45 18.01 11.45
CA GLU A 373 11.09 18.27 11.94
C GLU A 373 10.04 17.53 11.09
N SER A 374 10.19 17.57 9.77
CA SER A 374 9.31 16.86 8.83
C SER A 374 9.28 15.35 9.07
N LEU A 375 10.45 14.75 9.29
CA LEU A 375 10.60 13.32 9.56
C LEU A 375 9.83 12.93 10.81
N LEU A 376 10.03 13.66 11.91
CA LEU A 376 9.37 13.39 13.20
C LEU A 376 7.87 13.66 13.13
N ALA A 377 7.46 14.79 12.56
CA ALA A 377 6.05 15.16 12.43
C ALA A 377 5.24 14.18 11.60
N TYR A 378 5.85 13.55 10.59
CA TYR A 378 5.20 12.51 9.78
C TYR A 378 5.11 11.18 10.53
N ILE A 379 6.14 10.75 11.27
CA ILE A 379 6.09 9.54 12.10
C ILE A 379 4.95 9.64 13.14
N GLU A 380 4.79 10.80 13.77
CA GLU A 380 3.75 11.07 14.77
C GLU A 380 2.32 10.83 14.26
N GLU A 381 2.08 10.90 12.94
CA GLU A 381 0.77 10.61 12.36
C GLU A 381 0.39 9.13 12.46
N ALA A 382 1.34 8.21 12.70
CA ALA A 382 1.07 6.80 12.95
C ALA A 382 0.31 6.57 14.27
N LEU A 383 0.35 7.51 15.22
CA LEU A 383 -0.29 7.41 16.54
C LEU A 383 -1.75 7.92 16.57
N LYS A 384 -2.36 8.15 15.40
CA LYS A 384 -3.66 8.84 15.27
C LYS A 384 -4.73 7.97 14.62
N GLY A 385 -5.96 8.48 14.60
CA GLY A 385 -7.12 7.77 14.05
C GLY A 385 -7.77 6.87 15.10
N ILE A 386 -7.98 5.60 14.76
CA ILE A 386 -8.50 4.57 15.68
C ILE A 386 -7.55 3.40 15.77
N ARG A 387 -7.60 2.70 16.91
CA ARG A 387 -6.89 1.45 17.15
C ARG A 387 -7.68 0.55 18.09
N GLY A 388 -7.28 -0.70 18.25
CA GLY A 388 -7.82 -1.59 19.28
C GLY A 388 -7.58 -3.04 18.92
N VAL A 389 -8.17 -3.97 19.67
CA VAL A 389 -8.03 -5.41 19.43
C VAL A 389 -9.35 -6.06 19.03
N VAL A 390 -9.30 -7.05 18.14
CA VAL A 390 -10.42 -7.93 17.80
C VAL A 390 -10.15 -9.31 18.37
N ARG A 391 -11.04 -9.79 19.23
CA ARG A 391 -10.90 -11.06 19.94
C ARG A 391 -12.17 -11.88 19.91
N ASP A 392 -12.01 -13.18 20.11
CA ASP A 392 -13.12 -14.07 20.41
C ASP A 392 -13.72 -13.71 21.77
N SER A 393 -15.04 -13.52 21.81
CA SER A 393 -15.77 -13.14 23.02
C SER A 393 -15.68 -14.15 24.16
N ALA A 394 -15.56 -15.44 23.85
CA ALA A 394 -15.53 -16.54 24.81
C ALA A 394 -14.09 -16.95 25.18
N THR A 395 -13.24 -17.21 24.20
CA THR A 395 -11.86 -17.68 24.44
C THR A 395 -10.87 -16.55 24.72
N ARG A 396 -11.24 -15.31 24.38
CA ARG A 396 -10.37 -14.12 24.41
C ARG A 396 -9.16 -14.22 23.48
N ALA A 397 -9.13 -15.22 22.60
CA ALA A 397 -8.09 -15.38 21.60
C ALA A 397 -8.15 -14.24 20.56
N PRO A 398 -7.00 -13.78 20.04
CA PRO A 398 -6.95 -12.80 18.96
C PRO A 398 -7.60 -13.36 17.68
N LEU A 399 -8.22 -12.48 16.90
CA LEU A 399 -8.83 -12.82 15.62
C LEU A 399 -8.22 -12.00 14.49
N ARG A 400 -7.87 -12.66 13.38
CA ARG A 400 -7.68 -12.00 12.08
C ARG A 400 -9.04 -11.55 11.57
N ALA A 401 -9.36 -10.27 11.74
CA ALA A 401 -10.63 -9.67 11.39
C ALA A 401 -10.42 -8.53 10.39
N ARG A 402 -11.40 -8.34 9.52
CA ARG A 402 -11.53 -7.17 8.66
C ARG A 402 -12.24 -6.07 9.45
N VAL A 403 -11.67 -4.87 9.47
CA VAL A 403 -12.23 -3.69 10.10
C VAL A 403 -12.51 -2.63 9.03
N ASP A 404 -13.77 -2.24 8.89
CA ASP A 404 -14.22 -1.23 7.94
C ASP A 404 -14.74 0.02 8.67
N VAL A 405 -14.44 1.19 8.12
CA VAL A 405 -15.04 2.46 8.49
C VAL A 405 -16.23 2.69 7.56
N ILE A 406 -17.45 2.56 8.06
CA ILE A 406 -18.68 2.54 7.25
C ILE A 406 -18.86 3.86 6.48
N ASP A 407 -18.49 4.97 7.10
CA ASP A 407 -18.69 6.32 6.56
C ASP A 407 -17.61 6.74 5.55
N VAL A 408 -16.57 5.91 5.36
CA VAL A 408 -15.47 6.15 4.42
C VAL A 408 -15.55 5.13 3.29
N ALA A 409 -15.06 5.49 2.11
CA ALA A 409 -14.95 4.57 0.99
C ALA A 409 -14.19 3.28 1.39
N ASN A 410 -14.59 2.16 0.78
CA ASN A 410 -14.27 0.78 1.17
C ASN A 410 -12.75 0.44 1.15
N VAL A 411 -12.02 0.92 2.15
CA VAL A 411 -10.60 0.66 2.39
C VAL A 411 -10.44 0.04 3.78
N PRO A 412 -10.64 -1.28 3.89
CA PRO A 412 -10.50 -1.98 5.16
C PRO A 412 -9.06 -1.97 5.65
N VAL A 413 -8.91 -2.13 6.95
CA VAL A 413 -7.68 -2.65 7.56
C VAL A 413 -7.98 -4.01 8.18
N PHE A 414 -6.93 -4.73 8.57
CA PHE A 414 -7.09 -6.05 9.16
C PHE A 414 -6.32 -6.15 10.47
N SER A 415 -6.91 -6.76 11.48
CA SER A 415 -6.25 -6.98 12.77
C SER A 415 -5.17 -8.04 12.68
N ASP A 416 -4.07 -7.93 13.41
CA ASP A 416 -3.02 -8.95 13.44
C ASP A 416 -3.56 -10.31 13.94
N SER A 417 -2.97 -11.40 13.44
CA SER A 417 -3.41 -12.76 13.80
C SER A 417 -2.88 -13.26 15.14
N THR A 418 -1.81 -12.66 15.65
CA THR A 418 -1.10 -13.07 16.88
C THR A 418 -1.47 -12.20 18.08
N ILE A 419 -1.68 -10.90 17.89
CA ILE A 419 -2.06 -9.95 18.95
C ILE A 419 -3.55 -9.57 18.86
N GLY A 420 -4.11 -9.58 17.65
CA GLY A 420 -5.49 -9.15 17.39
C GLY A 420 -5.64 -7.65 17.23
N ASP A 421 -4.56 -6.87 17.31
CA ASP A 421 -4.59 -5.41 17.19
C ASP A 421 -4.85 -4.96 15.76
N TYR A 422 -5.54 -3.83 15.59
CA TYR A 422 -5.70 -3.16 14.31
C TYR A 422 -5.52 -1.67 14.50
N HIS A 423 -5.12 -1.01 13.42
CA HIS A 423 -4.90 0.43 13.39
C HIS A 423 -5.49 1.00 12.10
N ARG A 424 -6.26 2.08 12.22
CA ARG A 424 -6.82 2.79 11.07
C ARG A 424 -6.67 4.29 11.25
N LEU A 425 -5.76 4.85 10.46
CA LEU A 425 -5.50 6.29 10.41
C LEU A 425 -6.72 7.01 9.85
N LEU A 426 -7.19 8.03 10.55
CA LEU A 426 -8.38 8.82 10.19
C LEU A 426 -8.15 10.28 10.58
N LEU A 427 -8.78 11.18 9.84
CA LEU A 427 -8.91 12.56 10.27
C LEU A 427 -9.89 12.66 11.46
N PRO A 428 -9.84 13.75 12.24
CA PRO A 428 -10.85 14.00 13.27
C PRO A 428 -12.26 14.01 12.70
N GLY A 429 -13.18 13.36 13.40
CA GLY A 429 -14.54 13.15 12.92
C GLY A 429 -15.33 12.21 13.81
N THR A 430 -16.53 11.86 13.37
CA THR A 430 -17.36 10.85 14.03
C THR A 430 -17.70 9.77 13.03
N TYR A 431 -17.44 8.51 13.39
CA TYR A 431 -17.50 7.38 12.48
C TYR A 431 -18.28 6.20 13.06
N SER A 432 -18.77 5.33 12.19
CA SER A 432 -19.22 3.98 12.51
C SER A 432 -18.21 2.95 12.00
N ILE A 433 -17.78 2.06 12.88
CA ILE A 433 -16.73 1.07 12.64
C ILE A 433 -17.33 -0.32 12.79
N ILE A 434 -17.04 -1.23 11.87
CA ILE A 434 -17.51 -2.62 11.92
C ILE A 434 -16.35 -3.59 11.78
N ALA A 435 -16.30 -4.58 12.68
CA ALA A 435 -15.36 -5.68 12.64
C ALA A 435 -16.05 -6.97 12.17
N ARG A 436 -15.38 -7.73 11.30
CA ARG A 436 -15.87 -8.99 10.73
C ARG A 436 -14.77 -10.03 10.72
N ALA A 437 -15.06 -11.25 11.19
CA ALA A 437 -14.18 -12.40 11.04
C ALA A 437 -14.99 -13.59 10.49
N ALA A 438 -14.36 -14.46 9.70
CA ALA A 438 -15.02 -15.64 9.14
C ALA A 438 -15.48 -16.58 10.27
N GLY A 439 -16.75 -17.00 10.26
CA GLY A 439 -17.32 -17.83 11.33
C GLY A 439 -17.72 -17.06 12.58
N TYR A 440 -17.74 -15.72 12.55
CA TYR A 440 -18.15 -14.86 13.65
C TYR A 440 -19.28 -13.91 13.26
N VAL A 441 -20.13 -13.57 14.22
CA VAL A 441 -21.14 -12.50 14.07
C VAL A 441 -20.43 -11.14 14.07
N PRO A 442 -20.61 -10.29 13.04
CA PRO A 442 -20.05 -8.95 13.00
C PRO A 442 -20.52 -8.07 14.16
N ASP A 443 -19.65 -7.16 14.61
CA ASP A 443 -19.96 -6.16 15.63
C ASP A 443 -19.68 -4.74 15.12
N THR A 444 -20.49 -3.76 15.52
CA THR A 444 -20.44 -2.39 15.03
C THR A 444 -20.41 -1.39 16.18
N ALA A 445 -19.31 -0.63 16.26
CA ALA A 445 -19.21 0.55 17.10
C ALA A 445 -19.77 1.76 16.34
N ARG A 446 -20.75 2.47 16.91
CA ARG A 446 -21.35 3.68 16.31
C ARG A 446 -20.96 4.92 17.09
N ASN A 447 -20.97 6.07 16.42
CA ASN A 447 -20.65 7.36 17.02
C ASN A 447 -19.25 7.40 17.65
N VAL A 448 -18.27 6.73 17.03
CA VAL A 448 -16.88 6.75 17.46
C VAL A 448 -16.29 8.11 17.15
N VAL A 449 -15.92 8.87 18.17
CA VAL A 449 -15.29 10.19 18.03
C VAL A 449 -13.78 10.00 17.87
N VAL A 450 -13.24 10.49 16.77
CA VAL A 450 -11.80 10.56 16.48
C VAL A 450 -11.35 11.99 16.70
N THR A 451 -10.33 12.19 17.53
CA THR A 451 -9.69 13.48 17.79
C THR A 451 -8.34 13.58 17.05
N ASN A 452 -7.59 14.67 17.27
CA ASN A 452 -6.28 14.86 16.62
C ASN A 452 -5.20 13.91 17.12
N ALA A 453 -5.24 13.51 18.39
CA ALA A 453 -4.36 12.55 19.06
C ALA A 453 -4.82 12.42 20.53
N PRO A 454 -4.51 11.30 21.21
CA PRO A 454 -4.02 10.04 20.64
C PRO A 454 -5.11 9.32 19.83
N ALA A 455 -4.79 8.20 19.18
CA ALA A 455 -5.77 7.36 18.51
C ALA A 455 -6.88 6.88 19.49
N THR A 456 -8.13 6.89 19.03
CA THR A 456 -9.27 6.41 19.82
C THR A 456 -9.27 4.89 19.88
N ARG A 457 -9.22 4.32 21.10
CA ARG A 457 -9.25 2.86 21.31
C ARG A 457 -10.66 2.30 21.18
N ILE A 458 -10.84 1.28 20.34
CA ILE A 458 -12.09 0.57 20.09
C ILE A 458 -11.80 -0.93 19.99
N ASP A 459 -12.12 -1.67 21.03
CA ASP A 459 -11.93 -3.13 21.07
C ASP A 459 -13.24 -3.84 20.67
N PHE A 460 -13.10 -4.94 19.91
CA PHE A 460 -14.22 -5.79 19.48
C PHE A 460 -14.09 -7.19 20.08
N ALA A 461 -15.20 -7.72 20.59
CA ALA A 461 -15.30 -9.08 21.10
C ALA A 461 -16.33 -9.86 20.27
N LEU A 462 -15.88 -10.54 19.22
CA LEU A 462 -16.75 -11.22 18.27
C LEU A 462 -17.22 -12.58 18.82
N ARG A 463 -18.50 -12.89 18.61
CA ARG A 463 -19.09 -14.18 18.99
C ARG A 463 -19.07 -15.15 17.81
N GLU A 464 -18.59 -16.37 18.03
CA GLU A 464 -18.68 -17.44 17.02
C GLU A 464 -20.13 -17.60 16.54
N ASP A 465 -20.29 -17.69 15.24
CA ASP A 465 -21.55 -18.03 14.58
C ASP A 465 -21.75 -19.55 14.66
N ARG A 466 -21.99 -20.06 15.88
CA ARG A 466 -22.31 -21.47 16.07
C ARG A 466 -23.74 -21.72 15.61
N PRO A 467 -23.97 -22.64 14.65
CA PRO A 467 -25.27 -23.25 14.52
C PRO A 467 -25.51 -24.03 15.82
N THR A 468 -26.39 -23.53 16.67
CA THR A 468 -26.79 -24.23 17.88
C THR A 468 -27.46 -25.54 17.44
N SER A 469 -26.97 -26.69 17.92
CA SER A 469 -27.74 -27.93 17.82
C SER A 469 -29.07 -27.69 18.52
N THR A 470 -30.16 -28.01 17.83
CA THR A 470 -31.54 -27.80 18.26
C THR A 470 -31.79 -28.23 19.71
N GLN A 471 -31.83 -27.28 20.64
CA GLN A 471 -33.06 -27.12 21.41
C GLN A 471 -33.90 -26.15 20.62
N GLU A 472 -35.08 -26.61 20.18
CA GLU A 472 -36.10 -25.79 19.53
C GLU A 472 -36.47 -24.61 20.44
N THR A 473 -35.69 -23.52 20.35
CA THR A 473 -36.21 -22.19 20.59
C THR A 473 -36.65 -21.72 19.23
N ARG A 474 -37.96 -21.77 18.98
CA ARG A 474 -38.59 -21.13 17.82
C ARG A 474 -38.19 -19.65 17.83
N ASN A 475 -37.12 -19.32 17.12
CA ASN A 475 -36.75 -17.94 16.90
C ASN A 475 -37.65 -17.45 15.78
N VAL A 476 -38.73 -16.80 16.19
CA VAL A 476 -39.82 -16.37 15.33
C VAL A 476 -39.31 -15.24 14.43
N ALA A 477 -39.16 -15.55 13.15
CA ALA A 477 -38.84 -14.61 12.08
C ALA A 477 -39.92 -13.52 11.95
N SER A 478 -39.52 -12.24 12.03
CA SER A 478 -40.44 -11.10 12.08
C SER A 478 -40.80 -10.47 10.72
N THR A 479 -40.04 -10.73 9.65
CA THR A 479 -40.29 -10.16 8.30
C THR A 479 -40.05 -11.13 7.15
N PHE A 480 -40.67 -10.86 5.99
CA PHE A 480 -40.38 -11.53 4.72
C PHE A 480 -39.01 -11.08 4.18
N CYS A 481 -38.21 -12.01 3.65
CA CYS A 481 -36.91 -11.70 3.07
C CYS A 481 -36.57 -12.66 1.92
N LEU A 482 -36.10 -12.13 0.79
CA LEU A 482 -35.49 -12.86 -0.32
C LEU A 482 -33.99 -12.50 -0.42
N GLU A 483 -33.13 -13.47 -0.12
CA GLU A 483 -31.68 -13.31 -0.16
C GLU A 483 -31.13 -13.32 -1.59
N GLN A 484 -29.91 -12.80 -1.76
CA GLN A 484 -29.17 -12.92 -3.01
C GLN A 484 -28.75 -14.38 -3.21
N ASN A 485 -28.98 -14.94 -4.41
CA ASN A 485 -28.59 -16.31 -4.73
C ASN A 485 -27.06 -16.48 -4.66
N TYR A 486 -26.59 -17.66 -4.24
CA TYR A 486 -25.16 -17.98 -4.21
C TYR A 486 -24.89 -19.38 -4.78
N PRO A 487 -23.88 -19.53 -5.66
CA PRO A 487 -23.07 -18.46 -6.26
C PRO A 487 -23.87 -17.53 -7.20
N ASN A 488 -23.38 -16.31 -7.44
CA ASN A 488 -23.88 -15.37 -8.45
C ASN A 488 -22.74 -14.44 -8.93
N PRO A 489 -22.28 -14.50 -10.20
CA PRO A 489 -22.77 -15.38 -11.28
C PRO A 489 -22.57 -16.88 -11.00
N PHE A 490 -23.32 -17.76 -11.66
CA PHE A 490 -23.24 -19.22 -11.46
C PHE A 490 -23.30 -20.04 -12.74
N ASN A 491 -22.84 -21.30 -12.66
CA ASN A 491 -22.89 -22.30 -13.72
C ASN A 491 -22.89 -23.74 -13.15
N PRO A 492 -23.89 -24.60 -13.46
CA PRO A 492 -25.25 -24.28 -13.86
C PRO A 492 -26.18 -24.14 -12.65
N THR A 493 -25.71 -24.39 -11.42
CA THR A 493 -26.55 -24.43 -10.22
C THR A 493 -26.32 -23.26 -9.27
N THR A 494 -27.39 -22.77 -8.63
CA THR A 494 -27.32 -21.77 -7.56
C THR A 494 -28.32 -22.10 -6.45
N THR A 495 -28.10 -21.54 -5.27
CA THR A 495 -28.97 -21.72 -4.11
C THR A 495 -29.67 -20.41 -3.79
N ILE A 496 -30.99 -20.45 -3.61
CA ILE A 496 -31.84 -19.30 -3.28
C ILE A 496 -32.46 -19.52 -1.92
N LYS A 497 -32.23 -18.58 -1.00
CA LYS A 497 -32.77 -18.60 0.35
C LYS A 497 -33.82 -17.51 0.55
N PHE A 498 -34.92 -17.85 1.22
CA PHE A 498 -35.99 -16.92 1.51
C PHE A 498 -36.69 -17.22 2.84
N GLN A 499 -37.38 -16.23 3.39
CA GLN A 499 -37.99 -16.27 4.72
C GLN A 499 -39.45 -15.83 4.67
N ILE A 500 -40.29 -16.55 5.43
CA ILE A 500 -41.71 -16.26 5.65
C ILE A 500 -41.90 -15.96 7.15
N PRO A 501 -42.45 -14.80 7.52
CA PRO A 501 -42.64 -14.43 8.92
C PRO A 501 -43.84 -15.14 9.55
N ASP A 502 -43.83 -15.27 10.88
CA ASP A 502 -44.90 -15.93 11.65
C ASP A 502 -46.14 -15.06 11.87
N GLY A 503 -46.07 -13.78 11.49
CA GLY A 503 -47.14 -12.82 11.71
C GLY A 503 -47.30 -12.53 13.20
N SER A 504 -46.72 -11.43 13.68
CA SER A 504 -46.76 -11.03 15.10
C SER A 504 -48.13 -10.46 15.54
N GLY A 505 -49.23 -11.11 15.13
CA GLY A 505 -50.60 -10.72 15.43
C GLY A 505 -51.61 -11.86 15.20
N HIS A 506 -51.70 -12.79 16.15
CA HIS A 506 -52.83 -13.68 16.44
C HIS A 506 -53.47 -14.55 15.32
N ARG A 507 -52.81 -14.78 14.16
CA ARG A 507 -53.15 -15.90 13.26
C ARG A 507 -51.90 -16.49 12.59
N PRO A 508 -51.74 -17.82 12.52
CA PRO A 508 -50.65 -18.44 11.75
C PRO A 508 -50.82 -18.08 10.28
N ASN A 509 -49.84 -17.37 9.71
CA ASN A 509 -49.94 -16.84 8.36
C ASN A 509 -49.41 -17.86 7.35
N THR A 510 -50.18 -18.95 7.12
CA THR A 510 -49.93 -19.85 6.00
C THR A 510 -50.17 -19.10 4.70
N ASN A 511 -49.09 -18.74 4.01
CA ASN A 511 -49.18 -18.05 2.73
C ASN A 511 -48.90 -19.02 1.60
N HIS A 512 -49.70 -18.93 0.55
CA HIS A 512 -49.32 -19.52 -0.73
C HIS A 512 -48.14 -18.72 -1.29
N VAL A 513 -47.00 -19.37 -1.41
CA VAL A 513 -45.73 -18.74 -1.80
C VAL A 513 -45.32 -19.22 -3.17
N THR A 514 -45.01 -18.26 -4.04
CA THR A 514 -44.39 -18.55 -5.33
C THR A 514 -43.00 -17.94 -5.42
N LEU A 515 -42.04 -18.73 -5.89
CA LEU A 515 -40.71 -18.28 -6.24
C LEU A 515 -40.48 -18.64 -7.71
N LYS A 516 -40.42 -17.62 -8.56
CA LYS A 516 -40.37 -17.79 -10.02
C LYS A 516 -39.19 -17.04 -10.60
N VAL A 517 -38.66 -17.52 -11.72
CA VAL A 517 -37.57 -16.91 -12.48
C VAL A 517 -38.11 -16.37 -13.79
N PHE A 518 -37.63 -15.19 -14.19
CA PHE A 518 -38.05 -14.43 -15.35
C PHE A 518 -36.84 -13.97 -16.17
N ASP A 519 -37.00 -13.89 -17.49
CA ASP A 519 -36.02 -13.25 -18.38
C ASP A 519 -36.13 -11.71 -18.35
N MET A 520 -35.28 -11.02 -19.13
CA MET A 520 -35.28 -9.55 -19.20
C MET A 520 -36.55 -8.95 -19.80
N LEU A 521 -37.37 -9.74 -20.51
CA LEU A 521 -38.67 -9.32 -21.06
C LEU A 521 -39.82 -9.61 -20.08
N GLY A 522 -39.52 -10.14 -18.88
CA GLY A 522 -40.51 -10.50 -17.88
C GLY A 522 -41.25 -11.80 -18.18
N ARG A 523 -40.77 -12.63 -19.12
CA ARG A 523 -41.35 -13.95 -19.39
C ARG A 523 -40.87 -14.93 -18.33
N GLU A 524 -41.78 -15.70 -17.75
CA GLU A 524 -41.46 -16.75 -16.78
C GLU A 524 -40.68 -17.88 -17.46
N VAL A 525 -39.52 -18.24 -16.90
CA VAL A 525 -38.64 -19.30 -17.41
C VAL A 525 -38.53 -20.50 -16.46
N ALA A 526 -38.87 -20.32 -15.18
CA ALA A 526 -38.95 -21.42 -14.21
C ALA A 526 -39.84 -21.04 -13.02
N THR A 527 -40.54 -22.03 -12.44
CA THR A 527 -41.17 -21.94 -11.12
C THR A 527 -40.41 -22.87 -10.17
N LEU A 528 -39.81 -22.31 -9.11
CA LEU A 528 -38.98 -23.02 -8.15
C LEU A 528 -39.75 -23.43 -6.89
N VAL A 529 -40.75 -22.63 -6.52
CA VAL A 529 -41.68 -22.88 -5.40
C VAL A 529 -43.05 -22.40 -5.83
N ASN A 530 -44.09 -23.18 -5.56
CA ASN A 530 -45.49 -22.81 -5.79
C ASN A 530 -46.41 -23.63 -4.87
N GLU A 531 -46.34 -23.35 -3.57
CA GLU A 531 -47.05 -24.13 -2.56
C GLU A 531 -47.34 -23.30 -1.31
N VAL A 532 -48.21 -23.82 -0.45
CA VAL A 532 -48.46 -23.21 0.87
C VAL A 532 -47.28 -23.53 1.78
N LYS A 533 -46.63 -22.50 2.31
CA LYS A 533 -45.51 -22.64 3.25
C LYS A 533 -45.91 -22.08 4.62
N GLN A 534 -45.47 -22.77 5.67
CA GLN A 534 -45.55 -22.26 7.04
C GLN A 534 -44.52 -21.14 7.25
N PRO A 535 -44.67 -20.32 8.29
CA PRO A 535 -43.60 -19.44 8.75
C PRO A 535 -42.27 -20.18 8.94
N GLY A 536 -41.18 -19.60 8.46
CA GLY A 536 -39.86 -20.22 8.50
C GLY A 536 -38.92 -19.78 7.39
N THR A 537 -37.71 -20.30 7.44
CA THR A 537 -36.65 -20.04 6.45
C THR A 537 -36.51 -21.25 5.54
N TYR A 538 -36.49 -20.99 4.23
CA TYR A 538 -36.48 -21.99 3.18
C TYR A 538 -35.31 -21.78 2.24
N THR A 539 -34.80 -22.87 1.71
CA THR A 539 -33.75 -22.88 0.69
C THR A 539 -34.21 -23.74 -0.47
N THR A 540 -34.02 -23.26 -1.69
CA THR A 540 -34.24 -24.05 -2.91
C THR A 540 -33.02 -23.94 -3.81
N GLN A 541 -32.67 -25.04 -4.47
CA GLN A 541 -31.59 -25.07 -5.45
C GLN A 541 -32.20 -24.97 -6.84
N TRP A 542 -31.58 -24.18 -7.71
CA TRP A 542 -31.97 -24.09 -9.11
C TRP A 542 -30.84 -24.55 -10.01
N ASP A 543 -31.13 -25.56 -10.84
CA ASP A 543 -30.29 -26.01 -11.96
C ASP A 543 -30.77 -25.36 -13.26
N ALA A 544 -29.93 -24.49 -13.82
CA ALA A 544 -30.19 -23.73 -15.04
C ALA A 544 -29.44 -24.30 -16.26
N SER A 545 -29.04 -25.58 -16.24
CA SER A 545 -28.31 -26.24 -17.33
C SER A 545 -29.00 -26.09 -18.70
N ARG A 546 -30.34 -26.07 -18.72
CA ARG A 546 -31.17 -25.92 -19.94
C ARG A 546 -31.54 -24.48 -20.31
N ILE A 547 -31.03 -23.49 -19.58
CA ILE A 547 -31.31 -22.06 -19.78
C ILE A 547 -30.10 -21.39 -20.43
N SER A 548 -30.28 -20.40 -21.31
CA SER A 548 -29.18 -19.65 -21.93
C SER A 548 -28.40 -18.81 -20.90
N GLY A 549 -27.12 -18.55 -21.15
CA GLY A 549 -26.34 -17.61 -20.33
C GLY A 549 -26.90 -16.19 -20.45
N GLY A 550 -26.85 -15.41 -19.36
CA GLY A 550 -27.40 -14.05 -19.34
C GLY A 550 -27.95 -13.63 -17.98
N VAL A 551 -28.60 -12.46 -17.98
CA VAL A 551 -29.21 -11.86 -16.79
C VAL A 551 -30.67 -12.28 -16.69
N TYR A 552 -31.09 -12.71 -15.51
CA TYR A 552 -32.47 -13.07 -15.19
C TYR A 552 -32.85 -12.49 -13.82
N PHE A 553 -34.14 -12.56 -13.51
CA PHE A 553 -34.69 -12.07 -12.25
C PHE A 553 -35.49 -13.17 -11.57
N TYR A 554 -35.33 -13.35 -10.27
CA TYR A 554 -36.19 -14.24 -9.50
C TYR A 554 -37.00 -13.44 -8.50
N ARG A 555 -38.28 -13.78 -8.38
CA ARG A 555 -39.27 -13.06 -7.59
C ARG A 555 -39.95 -14.01 -6.62
N LEU A 556 -39.94 -13.63 -5.35
CA LEU A 556 -40.74 -14.24 -4.29
C LEU A 556 -42.04 -13.46 -4.15
N HIS A 557 -43.17 -14.15 -4.15
CA HIS A 557 -44.50 -13.58 -3.93
C HIS A 557 -45.26 -14.38 -2.88
N ALA A 558 -45.80 -13.69 -1.87
CA ALA A 558 -46.58 -14.28 -0.78
C ALA A 558 -47.63 -13.27 -0.28
N GLY A 559 -48.91 -13.50 -0.57
CA GLY A 559 -49.97 -12.53 -0.27
C GLY A 559 -49.75 -11.21 -1.00
N SER A 560 -49.64 -10.09 -0.26
CA SER A 560 -49.31 -8.76 -0.80
C SER A 560 -47.81 -8.48 -0.90
N PHE A 561 -46.95 -9.37 -0.39
CA PHE A 561 -45.50 -9.22 -0.44
C PHE A 561 -44.95 -9.70 -1.78
N SER A 562 -44.08 -8.88 -2.39
CA SER A 562 -43.32 -9.24 -3.59
C SER A 562 -41.92 -8.65 -3.54
N GLN A 563 -40.88 -9.48 -3.66
CA GLN A 563 -39.49 -9.04 -3.73
C GLN A 563 -38.78 -9.71 -4.91
N THR A 564 -38.04 -8.93 -5.69
CA THR A 564 -37.30 -9.40 -6.88
C THR A 564 -35.80 -9.19 -6.69
N ARG A 565 -35.00 -10.14 -7.14
CA ARG A 565 -33.54 -10.10 -7.15
C ARG A 565 -33.00 -10.49 -8.52
N LYS A 566 -31.82 -9.99 -8.85
CA LYS A 566 -31.12 -10.27 -10.13
C LYS A 566 -30.18 -11.47 -9.94
N LEU A 567 -30.14 -12.37 -10.91
CA LEU A 567 -29.12 -13.41 -11.00
C LEU A 567 -28.47 -13.42 -12.39
N VAL A 568 -27.26 -13.96 -12.48
CA VAL A 568 -26.46 -14.02 -13.71
C VAL A 568 -26.01 -15.46 -13.94
N ILE A 569 -26.42 -16.04 -15.06
CA ILE A 569 -25.98 -17.36 -15.51
C ILE A 569 -24.78 -17.16 -16.43
N VAL A 570 -23.66 -17.81 -16.10
CA VAL A 570 -22.48 -17.88 -16.96
C VAL A 570 -22.50 -19.24 -17.65
N LYS A 571 -22.32 -19.25 -18.97
CA LYS A 571 -22.14 -20.48 -19.76
C LYS A 571 -20.79 -20.46 -20.46
#